data_AF-A0A6B3ENR3-F1
#
_entry.id   AF-A0A6B3ENR3-F1
#
_cell.length_a   1.000
_cell.length_b   1.000
_cell.length_c   1.000
_cell.angle_alpha   90.00
_cell.angle_beta   90.00
_cell.angle_gamma   90.00
#
_symmetry.space_group_name_H-M   'P 1'
#
loop_
_entity.id
_entity.type
_entity.pdbx_description
1 polymer ?
#
loop_
_entity_poly.entity_id
_entity_poly.type
_entity_poly.pdbx_seq_one_letter_code
_entity_poly.pdbx_strand_id
1 'polypeptide(L)'
;PSVTEELSYEAELAVVIGRMCREVPRARAKDVILGYTCANDVTARDAQRREQQWARAKGFDGACPLGPWIETDLDPADLTLQCTVNGEQRQLGR
;
A
#
# COMPACT_ATOMS: atom_id res chain seq x y z
N PRO A 1 15.21 -8.85 5.96
CA PRO A 1 15.91 -8.04 6.99
C PRO A 1 16.08 -8.92 8.24
N SER A 2 17.12 -8.73 9.05
CA SER A 2 17.35 -9.57 10.26
C SER A 2 16.27 -9.40 11.35
N VAL A 3 15.33 -8.47 11.15
CA VAL A 3 14.22 -8.16 12.07
C VAL A 3 13.09 -9.21 12.04
N THR A 4 13.06 -10.09 11.03
CA THR A 4 11.95 -11.04 10.83
C THR A 4 12.40 -12.28 10.07
N GLU A 5 11.78 -13.40 10.39
CA GLU A 5 11.92 -14.68 9.65
C GLU A 5 10.69 -14.98 8.77
N GLU A 6 9.63 -14.16 8.86
CA GLU A 6 8.38 -14.37 8.13
C GLU A 6 7.90 -13.06 7.49
N LEU A 7 8.45 -12.78 6.31
CA LEU A 7 8.12 -11.61 5.52
C LEU A 7 6.99 -11.92 4.53
N SER A 8 6.00 -11.04 4.45
CA SER A 8 4.92 -11.10 3.47
C SER A 8 4.87 -9.84 2.60
N TYR A 9 4.50 -10.00 1.33
CA TYR A 9 4.11 -8.93 0.43
C TYR A 9 2.59 -8.68 0.52
N GLU A 10 2.19 -7.44 0.33
CA GLU A 10 0.79 -6.99 0.26
C GLU A 10 0.70 -5.92 -0.83
N ALA A 11 0.32 -6.30 -2.06
CA ALA A 11 0.16 -5.34 -3.15
C ALA A 11 -1.12 -4.51 -2.97
N GLU A 12 -0.97 -3.19 -2.96
CA GLU A 12 -2.04 -2.24 -2.63
C GLU A 12 -2.12 -1.10 -3.65
N LEU A 13 -3.33 -0.56 -3.86
CA LEU A 13 -3.51 0.74 -4.51
C LEU A 13 -3.23 1.85 -3.48
N ALA A 14 -2.23 2.68 -3.73
CA ALA A 14 -1.92 3.81 -2.87
C ALA A 14 -2.54 5.11 -3.39
N VAL A 15 -3.13 5.87 -2.47
CA VAL A 15 -3.67 7.21 -2.73
C VAL A 15 -2.65 8.25 -2.32
N VAL A 16 -2.32 9.18 -3.22
CA VAL A 16 -1.44 10.32 -2.91
C VAL A 16 -2.28 11.56 -2.70
N ILE A 17 -2.19 12.15 -1.51
CA ILE A 17 -2.92 13.36 -1.15
C ILE A 17 -2.17 14.59 -1.69
N GLY A 18 -2.86 15.44 -2.45
CA GLY A 18 -2.28 16.61 -3.13
C GLY A 18 -2.37 17.92 -2.36
N ARG A 19 -3.19 17.98 -1.31
CA ARG A 19 -3.34 19.18 -0.47
C ARG A 19 -3.65 18.81 0.98
N MET A 20 -3.22 19.66 1.90
CA MET A 20 -3.61 19.53 3.30
C MET A 20 -5.13 19.55 3.43
N CYS A 21 -5.67 18.59 4.17
CA CYS A 21 -7.10 18.45 4.34
C CYS A 21 -7.44 17.79 5.68
N ARG A 22 -8.62 18.11 6.20
CA ARG A 22 -9.18 17.53 7.42
C ARG A 22 -10.71 17.52 7.28
N GLU A 23 -11.36 16.46 7.78
CA GLU A 23 -12.84 16.36 7.79
C GLU A 23 -13.47 16.55 6.40
N VAL A 24 -12.83 15.99 5.36
CA VAL A 24 -13.30 16.06 3.97
C VAL A 24 -14.58 15.22 3.81
N PRO A 25 -15.69 15.79 3.33
CA PRO A 25 -16.88 15.00 3.03
C PRO A 25 -16.56 13.93 1.99
N ARG A 26 -17.09 12.70 2.15
CA ARG A 26 -16.83 11.57 1.23
C ARG A 26 -17.03 11.93 -0.25
N ALA A 27 -18.08 12.68 -0.55
CA ALA A 27 -18.40 13.12 -1.92
C ALA A 27 -17.33 14.04 -2.54
N ARG A 28 -16.46 14.64 -1.73
CA ARG A 28 -15.38 15.55 -2.12
C ARG A 28 -13.99 14.96 -1.95
N ALA A 29 -13.88 13.65 -1.69
CA ALA A 29 -12.58 12.99 -1.52
C ALA A 29 -11.68 13.15 -2.75
N LYS A 30 -12.25 13.09 -3.96
CA LYS A 30 -11.50 13.31 -5.22
C LYS A 30 -10.82 14.69 -5.28
N ASP A 31 -11.41 15.72 -4.67
CA ASP A 31 -10.87 17.09 -4.69
C ASP A 31 -9.54 17.25 -3.94
N VAL A 32 -9.17 16.30 -3.06
CA VAL A 32 -7.92 16.36 -2.26
C VAL A 32 -6.86 15.38 -2.73
N ILE A 33 -7.20 14.47 -3.64
CA ILE A 33 -6.30 13.44 -4.17
C ILE A 33 -5.49 14.05 -5.32
N LEU A 34 -4.16 13.93 -5.25
CA LEU A 34 -3.27 14.22 -6.39
C LEU A 34 -3.41 13.13 -7.45
N GLY A 35 -3.39 11.87 -7.03
CA GLY A 35 -3.45 10.71 -7.90
C GLY A 35 -3.22 9.41 -7.15
N TYR A 36 -2.92 8.36 -7.90
CA TYR A 36 -2.74 7.01 -7.39
C TYR A 36 -1.40 6.43 -7.84
N THR A 37 -0.84 5.51 -7.05
CA THR A 37 0.38 4.77 -7.37
C THR A 37 0.29 3.35 -6.81
N CYS A 38 1.27 2.49 -7.10
CA CYS A 38 1.33 1.17 -6.49
C CYS A 38 2.12 1.22 -5.18
N ALA A 39 1.68 0.44 -4.20
CA ALA A 39 2.41 0.20 -2.96
C ALA A 39 2.56 -1.29 -2.67
N ASN A 40 3.57 -1.62 -1.87
CA ASN A 40 3.67 -2.91 -1.22
C ASN A 40 3.78 -2.70 0.30
N ASP A 41 2.76 -3.10 1.07
CA ASP A 41 2.77 -3.01 2.54
C ASP A 41 3.47 -4.24 3.14
N VAL A 42 4.79 -4.25 3.03
CA VAL A 42 5.61 -5.40 3.40
C VAL A 42 5.53 -5.61 4.91
N THR A 43 5.12 -6.80 5.30
CA THR A 43 4.79 -7.10 6.69
C THR A 43 5.64 -8.22 7.27
N ALA A 44 6.28 -7.96 8.41
CA ALA A 44 6.89 -8.98 9.26
C ALA A 44 5.81 -9.65 10.13
N ARG A 45 5.33 -10.82 9.70
CA ARG A 45 4.16 -11.50 10.29
C ARG A 45 4.41 -12.04 11.69
N ASP A 46 5.64 -12.46 11.97
CA ASP A 46 6.10 -12.88 13.28
C ASP A 46 5.99 -11.73 14.31
N ALA A 47 6.49 -10.55 13.96
CA ALA A 47 6.35 -9.34 14.76
C ALA A 47 4.87 -8.92 14.89
N GLN A 48 4.09 -9.00 13.79
CA GLN A 48 2.66 -8.66 13.78
C GLN A 48 1.85 -9.50 14.77
N ARG A 49 2.14 -10.80 14.89
CA ARG A 49 1.44 -11.70 15.83
C ARG A 49 1.94 -11.59 17.26
N ARG A 50 3.24 -11.30 17.44
CA ARG A 50 3.85 -11.19 18.77
C ARG A 50 3.49 -9.90 19.49
N GLU A 51 3.27 -8.83 18.74
CA GLU A 51 3.09 -7.48 19.28
C GLU A 51 1.63 -7.01 19.15
N GLN A 52 1.17 -6.23 20.13
CA GLN A 52 -0.18 -5.66 20.08
C GLN A 52 -0.32 -4.57 19.00
N GLN A 53 0.77 -3.87 18.70
CA GLN A 53 0.83 -2.78 17.72
C GLN A 53 1.67 -3.21 16.52
N TRP A 54 1.32 -2.74 15.32
CA TRP A 54 1.97 -3.17 14.09
C TRP A 54 3.12 -2.27 13.62
N ALA A 55 3.48 -1.25 14.40
CA ALA A 55 4.50 -0.28 14.00
C ALA A 55 5.83 -0.94 13.62
N ARG A 56 6.30 -1.93 14.39
CA ARG A 56 7.52 -2.69 14.04
C ARG A 56 7.31 -3.67 12.88
N ALA A 57 6.11 -4.22 12.77
CA ALA A 57 5.78 -5.18 11.72
C ALA A 57 5.70 -4.54 10.33
N LYS A 58 5.38 -3.24 10.25
CA LYS A 58 5.12 -2.51 8.99
C LYS A 58 5.98 -1.25 8.80
N GLY A 59 6.80 -0.87 9.79
CA GLY A 59 7.54 0.40 9.80
C GLY A 59 9.07 0.25 9.77
N PHE A 60 9.59 -0.92 9.41
CA PHE A 60 11.04 -1.11 9.24
C PHE A 60 11.53 -0.48 7.92
N ASP A 61 12.83 -0.19 7.83
CA ASP A 61 13.41 0.40 6.62
C ASP A 61 13.17 -0.51 5.39
N GLY A 62 12.56 0.07 4.34
CA GLY A 62 12.19 -0.64 3.13
C GLY A 62 10.84 -1.38 3.18
N ALA A 63 10.04 -1.20 4.24
CA ALA A 63 8.73 -1.84 4.38
C ALA A 63 7.64 -1.31 3.43
N CYS A 64 7.83 -0.12 2.84
CA CYS A 64 6.85 0.51 1.95
C CYS A 64 7.47 0.92 0.60
N PRO A 65 7.80 -0.03 -0.30
CA PRO A 65 8.03 0.28 -1.70
C PRO A 65 6.83 1.01 -2.30
N LEU A 66 7.07 2.15 -2.94
CA LEU A 66 6.04 3.04 -3.47
C LEU A 66 6.47 3.57 -4.85
N GLY A 67 5.58 3.51 -5.84
CA GLY A 67 5.87 3.97 -7.21
C GLY A 67 5.23 3.09 -8.29
N PRO A 68 5.73 3.12 -9.55
CA PRO A 68 6.91 3.86 -10.03
C PRO A 68 6.66 5.35 -10.28
N TRP A 69 5.41 5.77 -10.45
CA TRP A 69 4.98 7.16 -10.62
C TRP A 69 3.54 7.32 -10.16
N ILE A 70 3.02 8.54 -10.20
CA ILE A 70 1.64 8.87 -9.82
C ILE A 70 0.82 9.09 -11.09
N GLU A 71 -0.30 8.39 -11.23
CA GLU A 71 -1.31 8.66 -12.25
C GLU A 71 -2.39 9.58 -11.68
N THR A 72 -2.64 10.70 -12.35
CA THR A 72 -3.53 11.77 -11.89
C THR A 72 -4.94 11.67 -12.46
N ASP A 73 -5.13 10.96 -13.58
CA ASP A 73 -6.42 10.81 -14.26
C ASP A 73 -6.90 9.35 -14.30
N LEU A 74 -6.82 8.68 -13.14
CA LEU A 74 -7.25 7.29 -12.96
C LEU A 74 -8.63 7.21 -12.31
N ASP A 75 -9.52 6.37 -12.85
CA ASP A 75 -10.72 5.93 -12.13
C ASP A 75 -10.41 4.69 -11.27
N PRO A 76 -10.41 4.79 -9.93
CA PRO A 76 -10.08 3.67 -9.07
C PRO A 76 -11.21 2.65 -8.89
N ALA A 77 -12.38 2.85 -9.53
CA ALA A 77 -13.58 2.05 -9.26
C ALA A 77 -13.56 0.63 -9.86
N ASP A 78 -12.79 0.38 -10.92
CA ASP A 78 -12.64 -0.94 -11.56
C ASP A 78 -11.19 -1.13 -12.03
N LEU A 79 -10.29 -1.38 -11.09
CA LEU A 79 -8.89 -1.65 -11.35
C LEU A 79 -8.52 -3.07 -10.96
N THR A 80 -7.69 -3.71 -11.76
CA THR A 80 -7.06 -4.97 -11.37
C THR A 80 -5.78 -4.68 -10.59
N LEU A 81 -5.67 -5.25 -9.39
CA LEU A 81 -4.45 -5.26 -8.58
C LEU A 81 -3.80 -6.63 -8.67
N GLN A 82 -2.51 -6.67 -9.02
CA GLN A 82 -1.77 -7.91 -9.19
C GLN A 82 -0.41 -7.85 -8.48
N CYS A 83 -0.07 -8.93 -7.79
CA CYS A 83 1.27 -9.16 -7.25
C CYS A 83 1.89 -10.39 -7.93
N THR A 84 3.09 -10.25 -8.46
CA THR A 84 3.91 -11.37 -8.93
C THR A 84 5.20 -11.47 -8.14
N VAL A 85 5.62 -12.70 -7.86
CA VAL A 85 6.89 -12.99 -7.18
C VAL A 85 7.64 -14.01 -8.02
N ASN A 86 8.80 -13.63 -8.53
CA ASN A 86 9.59 -14.43 -9.48
C ASN A 86 8.79 -14.85 -10.73
N GLY A 87 7.93 -13.96 -11.22
CA GLY A 87 7.07 -14.22 -12.38
C GLY A 87 5.80 -15.02 -12.09
N GLU A 88 5.64 -15.57 -10.88
CA GLU A 88 4.44 -16.31 -10.49
C GLU A 88 3.42 -15.36 -9.83
N GLN A 89 2.15 -15.45 -10.25
CA GLN A 89 1.06 -14.69 -9.64
C GLN A 89 0.80 -15.17 -8.21
N ARG A 90 0.77 -14.23 -7.27
CA ARG A 90 0.49 -14.48 -5.85
C ARG A 90 -0.77 -13.81 -5.34
N GLN A 91 -1.12 -12.65 -5.90
CA GLN A 91 -2.34 -11.93 -5.59
C GLN A 91 -2.97 -11.43 -6.89
N LEU A 92 -4.30 -11.51 -6.96
CA LEU A 92 -5.12 -10.92 -8.01
C LEU A 92 -6.43 -10.46 -7.40
N GLY A 93 -6.64 -9.14 -7.36
CA GLY A 93 -7.86 -8.49 -6.89
C GLY A 93 -8.46 -7.63 -7.99
N ARG A 94 -9.77 -7.42 -7.93
CA ARG A 94 -10.53 -6.54 -8.80
C ARG A 94 -11.61 -5.82 -7.99
#